data_AF-A0A1W9HTL4-F1
#
_entry.id   AF-A0A1W9HTL4-F1
#
_cell.length_a   1.000
_cell.length_b   1.000
_cell.length_c   1.000
_cell.angle_alpha   90.00
_cell.angle_beta   90.00
_cell.angle_gamma   90.00
#
_symmetry.space_group_name_H-M   'P 1'
#
loop_
_entity.id
_entity.type
_entity.pdbx_description
1 polymer ?
#
loop_
_entity_poly.entity_id
_entity_poly.type
_entity_poly.pdbx_seq_one_letter_code
_entity_poly.pdbx_strand_id
1 'polypeptide(L)'
;MHLLDLQPLTKIQHEFRRSMRRLHADLCRELQADYSDLSGALELPSSFFAHLRSAFPPESYSTWKVIGWIETLNDLVYLLDVYRQLIREESRSEFAAQFFDECREKFFEHGYMDDLFPTGQPRASGLEKRLLALCSRLTQELTQESLWFDPGLSVTWVRRKKLKRWGVPGNLTDNFEKAELSGTISTGAVGAWCQAPPDVQKILSQTSGAVVFQVDSRGITVKVGKRISPVWSVGARLAKWHWGSHDPVVAIQRNHASVTVGPTLVYGKDRQPRRVRSTDRRQVERIACAWETTRLAWPDGHGVLALLTNRVIPLHAKGVVSFSYRHRPGLSFINCFDRDNLDLIDDLIHENSHHHLNLLLRKHVMYQGDHNQQIFYSPWRRTLRPLRGILHATFTFTMGALLFQHLVSWGSGRTGSVRWKQAGLSRRDLQRARFRCLEEVESVRYALLDLQHADKHLGWLTNAGRHLVRELDAAIAQVERISTRFRHDVERSSFGPALRRHISELQRARRTYGPIRVSQSGS
;
A
#
# COMPACT_ATOMS: atom_id res chain seq x y z
N MET A 1 -9.17 -20.96 9.25
CA MET A 1 -9.44 -20.09 8.08
C MET A 1 -8.52 -20.54 6.97
N HIS A 2 -9.08 -21.05 5.87
CA HIS A 2 -8.28 -21.51 4.74
C HIS A 2 -7.71 -20.30 4.00
N LEU A 3 -6.43 -20.35 3.60
CA LEU A 3 -5.67 -19.21 3.03
C LEU A 3 -6.39 -18.51 1.86
N LEU A 4 -7.21 -19.22 1.09
CA LEU A 4 -7.87 -18.70 -0.12
C LEU A 4 -9.39 -18.59 0.02
N ASP A 5 -9.94 -18.88 1.20
CA ASP A 5 -11.40 -18.85 1.38
C ASP A 5 -11.93 -17.41 1.43
N LEU A 6 -12.72 -17.07 0.42
CA LEU A 6 -13.29 -15.74 0.25
C LEU A 6 -14.32 -15.39 1.31
N GLN A 7 -15.04 -16.36 1.87
CA GLN A 7 -16.13 -16.07 2.82
C GLN A 7 -15.58 -15.49 4.14
N PRO A 8 -14.64 -16.14 4.84
CA PRO A 8 -13.98 -15.56 6.01
C PRO A 8 -13.26 -14.25 5.69
N LEU A 9 -12.57 -14.16 4.54
CA LEU A 9 -11.82 -12.98 4.18
C LEU A 9 -12.74 -11.77 3.92
N THR A 10 -13.87 -12.00 3.25
CA THR A 10 -14.93 -11.00 3.07
C THR A 10 -15.48 -10.55 4.42
N LYS A 11 -15.71 -11.47 5.36
CA LYS A 11 -16.14 -11.12 6.72
C LYS A 11 -15.11 -10.24 7.43
N ILE A 12 -13.81 -10.59 7.36
CA ILE A 12 -12.74 -9.78 7.95
C ILE A 12 -12.69 -8.38 7.29
N GLN A 13 -12.89 -8.27 5.97
CA GLN A 13 -12.97 -6.98 5.30
C GLN A 13 -14.16 -6.13 5.78
N HIS A 14 -15.33 -6.73 6.04
CA HIS A 14 -16.48 -6.02 6.61
C HIS A 14 -16.21 -5.55 8.04
N GLU A 15 -15.55 -6.38 8.85
CA GLU A 15 -15.13 -6.00 10.20
C GLU A 15 -14.11 -4.85 10.15
N PHE A 16 -13.17 -4.89 9.21
CA PHE A 16 -12.21 -3.82 8.97
C PHE A 16 -12.91 -2.50 8.60
N ARG A 17 -13.88 -2.52 7.66
CA ARG A 17 -14.71 -1.35 7.32
C ARG A 17 -15.38 -0.75 8.55
N ARG A 18 -15.98 -1.59 9.39
CA ARG A 18 -16.63 -1.17 10.64
C ARG A 18 -15.63 -0.56 11.63
N SER A 19 -14.44 -1.15 11.76
CA SER A 19 -13.36 -0.64 12.62
C SER A 19 -12.87 0.72 12.14
N MET A 20 -12.60 0.88 10.85
CA MET A 20 -12.13 2.15 10.29
C MET A 20 -13.18 3.26 10.40
N ARG A 21 -14.47 2.92 10.28
CA ARG A 21 -15.56 3.87 10.51
C ARG A 21 -15.68 4.30 11.98
N ARG A 22 -15.40 3.39 12.92
CA ARG A 22 -15.32 3.73 14.36
C ARG A 22 -14.11 4.60 14.65
N LEU A 23 -12.93 4.20 14.18
CA LEU A 23 -11.70 4.98 14.31
C LEU A 23 -11.88 6.41 13.79
N HIS A 24 -12.47 6.60 12.61
CA HIS A 24 -12.81 7.93 12.11
C HIS A 24 -13.71 8.73 13.07
N ALA A 25 -14.70 8.09 13.70
CA ALA A 25 -15.54 8.74 14.71
C ALA A 25 -14.75 9.13 15.96
N ASP A 26 -13.88 8.23 16.43
CA ASP A 26 -13.09 8.40 17.64
C ASP A 26 -12.08 9.54 17.48
N LEU A 27 -11.33 9.56 16.38
CA LEU A 27 -10.39 10.63 16.04
C LEU A 27 -11.07 12.00 15.94
N CYS A 28 -12.27 12.06 15.34
CA CYS A 28 -13.01 13.33 15.28
C CYS A 28 -13.46 13.82 16.67
N ARG A 29 -13.82 12.90 17.58
CA ARG A 29 -14.19 13.26 18.96
C ARG A 29 -12.98 13.72 19.74
N GLU A 30 -11.88 13.01 19.64
CA GLU A 30 -10.61 13.33 20.31
C GLU A 30 -10.06 14.69 19.87
N LEU A 31 -10.10 15.02 18.56
CA LEU A 31 -9.75 16.36 18.07
C LEU A 31 -10.65 17.47 18.64
N GLN A 32 -11.93 17.19 18.88
CA GLN A 32 -12.89 18.17 19.39
C GLN A 32 -12.84 18.34 20.91
N ALA A 33 -12.57 17.26 21.64
CA ALA A 33 -12.55 17.24 23.10
C ALA A 33 -11.15 17.51 23.63
N ASP A 34 -10.21 16.65 23.26
CA ASP A 34 -8.90 16.57 23.91
C ASP A 34 -7.90 17.53 23.28
N TYR A 35 -7.99 17.79 21.97
CA TYR A 35 -7.07 18.68 21.23
C TYR A 35 -7.74 19.93 20.66
N SER A 36 -8.74 20.47 21.33
CA SER A 36 -9.51 21.63 20.83
C SER A 36 -8.66 22.89 20.61
N ASP A 37 -7.69 23.15 21.49
CA ASP A 37 -6.72 24.24 21.43
C ASP A 37 -5.79 24.11 20.21
N LEU A 38 -5.15 22.95 20.05
CA LEU A 38 -4.24 22.67 18.93
C LEU A 38 -5.02 22.59 17.61
N SER A 39 -6.24 22.06 17.63
CA SER A 39 -7.14 22.05 16.47
C SER A 39 -7.51 23.47 16.03
N GLY A 40 -7.74 24.37 16.99
CA GLY A 40 -7.95 25.79 16.71
C GLY A 40 -6.70 26.44 16.12
N ALA A 41 -5.53 26.21 16.70
CA ALA A 41 -4.26 26.77 16.24
C ALA A 41 -3.86 26.29 14.84
N LEU A 42 -4.16 25.04 14.50
CA LEU A 42 -3.89 24.45 13.18
C LEU A 42 -5.04 24.66 12.18
N GLU A 43 -6.13 25.31 12.58
CA GLU A 43 -7.34 25.50 11.77
C GLU A 43 -7.97 24.19 11.27
N LEU A 44 -7.88 23.11 12.06
CA LEU A 44 -8.44 21.80 11.72
C LEU A 44 -9.98 21.87 11.66
N PRO A 45 -10.61 21.52 10.52
CA PRO A 45 -12.06 21.55 10.39
C PRO A 45 -12.67 20.26 10.95
N SER A 46 -12.44 19.94 12.23
CA SER A 46 -12.86 18.68 12.86
C SER A 46 -14.36 18.39 12.71
N SER A 47 -15.20 19.44 12.73
CA SER A 47 -16.64 19.29 12.48
C SER A 47 -17.01 18.97 11.03
N PHE A 48 -16.15 19.32 10.05
CA PHE A 48 -16.29 18.89 8.66
C PHE A 48 -15.87 17.44 8.49
N PHE A 49 -14.77 17.01 9.12
CA PHE A 49 -14.34 15.61 9.12
C PHE A 49 -15.45 14.70 9.67
N ALA A 50 -16.06 15.09 10.79
CA ALA A 50 -17.22 14.39 11.35
C ALA A 50 -18.42 14.36 10.38
N HIS A 51 -18.61 15.41 9.56
CA HIS A 51 -19.65 15.45 8.53
C HIS A 51 -19.37 14.44 7.40
N LEU A 52 -18.12 14.32 6.93
CA LEU A 52 -17.74 13.34 5.92
C LEU A 52 -18.03 11.90 6.38
N ARG A 53 -17.76 11.58 7.65
CA ARG A 53 -18.07 10.27 8.22
C ARG A 53 -19.53 9.85 8.02
N SER A 54 -20.45 10.81 8.15
CA SER A 54 -21.89 10.57 8.01
C SER A 54 -22.31 10.38 6.54
N ALA A 55 -21.53 10.89 5.60
CA ALA A 55 -21.83 10.86 4.18
C ALA A 55 -21.16 9.69 3.44
N PHE A 56 -20.02 9.19 3.94
CA PHE A 56 -19.33 8.08 3.28
C PHE A 56 -20.15 6.79 3.33
N PRO A 57 -20.37 6.12 2.19
CA PRO A 57 -20.99 4.81 2.17
C PRO A 57 -20.05 3.77 2.82
N PRO A 58 -20.58 2.72 3.46
CA PRO A 58 -19.79 1.72 4.17
C PRO A 58 -18.61 1.12 3.38
N GLU A 59 -18.78 0.95 2.07
CA GLU A 59 -17.80 0.37 1.14
C GLU A 59 -16.55 1.26 1.00
N SER A 60 -16.70 2.57 1.19
CA SER A 60 -15.59 3.53 1.12
C SER A 60 -14.51 3.26 2.17
N TYR A 61 -14.89 2.71 3.33
CA TYR A 61 -13.98 2.31 4.42
C TYR A 61 -13.16 1.03 4.11
N SER A 62 -12.91 0.77 2.84
CA SER A 62 -11.94 -0.22 2.37
C SER A 62 -11.18 0.25 1.14
N THR A 63 -11.38 1.50 0.72
CA THR A 63 -10.67 2.09 -0.42
C THR A 63 -9.36 2.71 0.03
N TRP A 64 -8.32 2.57 -0.78
CA TRP A 64 -7.00 3.13 -0.51
C TRP A 64 -7.01 4.61 -0.11
N LYS A 65 -7.92 5.40 -0.69
CA LYS A 65 -7.98 6.85 -0.48
C LYS A 65 -8.62 7.21 0.86
N VAL A 66 -9.78 6.64 1.18
CA VAL A 66 -10.45 6.91 2.46
C VAL A 66 -9.67 6.30 3.62
N ILE A 67 -9.14 5.09 3.46
CA ILE A 67 -8.31 4.48 4.50
C ILE A 67 -7.02 5.28 4.69
N GLY A 68 -6.31 5.63 3.60
CA GLY A 68 -5.11 6.46 3.70
C GLY A 68 -5.37 7.79 4.39
N TRP A 69 -6.49 8.43 4.10
CA TRP A 69 -6.89 9.67 4.78
C TRP A 69 -7.18 9.48 6.28
N ILE A 70 -7.87 8.40 6.68
CA ILE A 70 -8.11 8.11 8.11
C ILE A 70 -6.81 7.77 8.84
N GLU A 71 -5.90 7.02 8.21
CA GLU A 71 -4.59 6.69 8.79
C GLU A 71 -3.74 7.97 8.95
N THR A 72 -3.69 8.86 7.96
CA THR A 72 -3.02 10.16 8.11
C THR A 72 -3.66 11.01 9.22
N LEU A 73 -4.98 10.94 9.43
CA LEU A 73 -5.66 11.60 10.54
C LEU A 73 -5.27 10.98 11.88
N ASN A 74 -5.13 9.66 11.93
CA ASN A 74 -4.65 8.94 13.11
C ASN A 74 -3.20 9.32 13.45
N ASP A 75 -2.32 9.38 12.45
CA ASP A 75 -0.94 9.83 12.61
C ASP A 75 -0.87 11.26 13.14
N LEU A 76 -1.72 12.17 12.63
CA LEU A 76 -1.79 13.54 13.12
C LEU A 76 -2.19 13.58 14.59
N VAL A 77 -3.25 12.87 15.00
CA VAL A 77 -3.69 12.85 16.40
C VAL A 77 -2.58 12.32 17.32
N TYR A 78 -1.90 11.24 16.91
CA TYR A 78 -0.74 10.73 17.64
C TYR A 78 0.39 11.78 17.73
N LEU A 79 0.72 12.48 16.64
CA LEU A 79 1.77 13.51 16.64
C LEU A 79 1.40 14.75 17.47
N LEU A 80 0.10 15.07 17.60
CA LEU A 80 -0.37 16.11 18.51
C LEU A 80 -0.17 15.71 19.98
N ASP A 81 -0.38 14.44 20.31
CA ASP A 81 -0.06 13.90 21.65
C ASP A 81 1.44 14.00 21.94
N VAL A 82 2.27 13.49 21.02
CA VAL A 82 3.74 13.59 21.11
C VAL A 82 4.19 15.04 21.27
N TYR A 83 3.57 15.98 20.57
CA TYR A 83 3.89 17.41 20.69
C TYR A 83 3.60 17.94 22.10
N ARG A 84 2.47 17.57 22.70
CA ARG A 84 2.14 17.94 24.08
C ARG A 84 3.07 17.31 25.10
N GLN A 85 3.43 16.04 24.89
CA GLN A 85 4.41 15.34 25.74
C GLN A 85 5.76 16.05 25.66
N LEU A 86 6.24 16.33 24.44
CA LEU A 86 7.49 17.05 24.20
C LEU A 86 7.53 18.38 24.94
N ILE A 87 6.46 19.19 24.90
CA ILE A 87 6.41 20.50 25.60
C ILE A 87 6.65 20.36 27.12
N ARG A 88 6.15 19.27 27.72
CA ARG A 88 6.25 19.02 29.17
C ARG A 88 7.55 18.32 29.58
N GLU A 89 8.29 17.79 28.61
CA GLU A 89 9.47 16.99 28.85
C GLU A 89 10.67 17.84 29.28
N GLU A 90 11.34 17.41 30.36
CA GLU A 90 12.56 18.01 30.87
C GLU A 90 13.78 17.50 30.09
N SER A 91 13.83 16.18 29.82
CA SER A 91 14.94 15.53 29.13
C SER A 91 14.72 15.47 27.61
N ARG A 92 14.88 16.62 26.94
CA ARG A 92 14.64 16.73 25.48
C ARG A 92 15.50 15.80 24.63
N SER A 93 16.74 15.52 25.06
CA SER A 93 17.67 14.64 24.35
C SER A 93 17.24 13.18 24.41
N GLU A 94 16.78 12.72 25.57
CA GLU A 94 16.31 11.35 25.77
C GLU A 94 15.01 11.11 25.01
N PHE A 95 14.07 12.05 25.10
CA PHE A 95 12.83 12.00 24.32
C PHE A 95 13.10 11.93 22.83
N ALA A 96 14.03 12.74 22.31
CA ALA A 96 14.38 12.72 20.90
C ALA A 96 14.95 11.35 20.46
N ALA A 97 15.71 10.67 21.32
CA ALA A 97 16.22 9.32 21.06
C ALA A 97 15.09 8.28 21.03
N GLN A 98 14.23 8.29 22.04
CA GLN A 98 13.08 7.37 22.12
C GLN A 98 12.11 7.57 20.95
N PHE A 99 11.75 8.84 20.67
CA PHE A 99 10.85 9.17 19.58
C PHE A 99 11.44 8.84 18.21
N PHE A 100 12.75 8.97 18.03
CA PHE A 100 13.44 8.55 16.80
C PHE A 100 13.33 7.04 16.59
N ASP A 101 13.56 6.23 17.62
CA ASP A 101 13.44 4.77 17.52
C ASP A 101 11.99 4.34 17.30
N GLU A 102 11.02 4.99 17.96
CA GLU A 102 9.61 4.75 17.73
C GLU A 102 9.19 5.11 16.29
N CYS A 103 9.66 6.23 15.75
CA CYS A 103 9.37 6.61 14.36
C CYS A 103 9.96 5.63 13.35
N ARG A 104 11.15 5.06 13.63
CA ARG A 104 11.76 4.00 12.81
C ARG A 104 10.94 2.71 12.81
N GLU A 105 10.16 2.45 13.85
CA GLU A 105 9.28 1.29 13.92
C GLU A 105 7.90 1.57 13.31
N LYS A 106 7.29 2.72 13.65
CA LYS A 106 5.90 3.04 13.28
C LYS A 106 5.77 3.67 11.90
N PHE A 107 6.70 4.55 11.52
CA PHE A 107 6.60 5.41 10.34
C PHE A 107 7.63 5.10 9.26
N PHE A 108 8.22 3.90 9.25
CA PHE A 108 9.26 3.52 8.28
C PHE A 108 8.82 3.59 6.80
N GLU A 109 7.51 3.58 6.53
CA GLU A 109 6.93 3.72 5.18
C GLU A 109 6.58 5.17 4.82
N HIS A 110 6.71 6.11 5.76
CA HIS A 110 6.36 7.53 5.60
C HIS A 110 7.62 8.40 5.45
N GLY A 111 7.46 9.56 4.80
CA GLY A 111 8.49 10.60 4.78
C GLY A 111 8.64 11.38 6.10
N TYR A 112 7.88 11.04 7.15
CA TYR A 112 7.87 11.79 8.41
C TYR A 112 9.25 11.81 9.09
N MET A 113 10.05 10.76 8.91
CA MET A 113 11.42 10.69 9.43
C MET A 113 12.29 11.81 8.87
N ASP A 114 12.16 12.13 7.58
CA ASP A 114 12.96 13.19 6.95
C ASP A 114 12.54 14.58 7.45
N ASP A 115 11.24 14.77 7.75
CA ASP A 115 10.73 16.01 8.34
C ASP A 115 11.20 16.21 9.79
N LEU A 116 11.16 15.14 10.60
CA LEU A 116 11.45 15.18 12.03
C LEU A 116 12.95 15.11 12.32
N PHE A 117 13.69 14.33 11.55
CA PHE A 117 15.10 14.00 11.75
C PHE A 117 15.90 14.05 10.43
N PRO A 118 16.02 15.21 9.78
CA PRO A 118 16.59 15.36 8.44
C PRO A 118 18.07 14.91 8.32
N THR A 119 18.80 14.83 9.45
CA THR A 119 20.18 14.35 9.48
C THR A 119 20.29 12.84 9.76
N GLY A 120 19.17 12.13 9.87
CA GLY A 120 19.14 10.72 10.28
C GLY A 120 19.62 10.47 11.71
N GLN A 121 19.57 11.48 12.58
CA GLN A 121 20.04 11.42 13.97
C GLN A 121 18.97 11.98 14.93
N PRO A 122 18.86 11.47 16.17
CA PRO A 122 17.88 11.91 17.17
C PRO A 122 18.22 13.28 17.78
N ARG A 123 18.24 14.33 16.96
CA ARG A 123 18.60 15.69 17.41
C ARG A 123 17.42 16.39 18.05
N ALA A 124 17.49 16.63 19.36
CA ALA A 124 16.49 17.37 20.12
C ALA A 124 16.35 18.85 19.69
N SER A 125 17.46 19.49 19.30
CA SER A 125 17.45 20.90 18.90
C SER A 125 16.50 21.13 17.72
N GLY A 126 15.53 22.03 17.90
CA GLY A 126 14.51 22.37 16.91
C GLY A 126 13.46 21.29 16.63
N LEU A 127 13.43 20.19 17.39
CA LEU A 127 12.47 19.09 17.20
C LEU A 127 11.03 19.57 17.35
N GLU A 128 10.75 20.42 18.34
CA GLU A 128 9.42 21.01 18.56
C GLU A 128 8.90 21.75 17.32
N LYS A 129 9.73 22.62 16.72
CA LYS A 129 9.38 23.36 15.50
C LYS A 129 9.14 22.42 14.32
N ARG A 130 9.96 21.36 14.17
CA ARG A 130 9.80 20.38 13.08
C ARG A 130 8.54 19.54 13.26
N LEU A 131 8.24 19.12 14.48
CA LEU A 131 7.03 18.38 14.81
C LEU A 131 5.77 19.22 14.54
N LEU A 132 5.74 20.48 14.99
CA LEU A 132 4.62 21.39 14.70
C LEU A 132 4.48 21.66 13.19
N ALA A 133 5.58 21.79 12.46
CA ALA A 133 5.57 21.94 11.01
C ALA A 133 5.00 20.68 10.31
N LEU A 134 5.35 19.48 10.78
CA LEU A 134 4.77 18.23 10.30
C LEU A 134 3.25 18.19 10.58
N CYS A 135 2.80 18.50 11.80
CA CYS A 135 1.37 18.57 12.12
C CYS A 135 0.62 19.57 11.23
N SER A 136 1.24 20.71 10.93
CA SER A 136 0.68 21.72 10.02
C SER A 136 0.58 21.20 8.59
N ARG A 137 1.62 20.51 8.09
CA ARG A 137 1.63 19.88 6.76
C ARG A 137 0.53 18.82 6.65
N LEU A 138 0.43 17.91 7.62
CA LEU A 138 -0.60 16.87 7.64
C LEU A 138 -2.01 17.47 7.70
N THR A 139 -2.20 18.53 8.49
CA THR A 139 -3.47 19.26 8.56
C THR A 139 -3.88 19.82 7.21
N GLN A 140 -2.94 20.44 6.48
CA GLN A 140 -3.19 20.96 5.13
C GLN A 140 -3.55 19.84 4.16
N GLU A 141 -2.79 18.74 4.15
CA GLU A 141 -3.04 17.58 3.29
C GLU A 141 -4.41 16.94 3.56
N LEU A 142 -4.73 16.70 4.83
CA LEU A 142 -6.02 16.15 5.25
C LEU A 142 -7.17 17.06 4.86
N THR A 143 -7.03 18.37 5.08
CA THR A 143 -8.07 19.35 4.77
C THR A 143 -8.25 19.47 3.27
N GLN A 144 -7.18 19.62 2.49
CA GLN A 144 -7.24 19.64 1.03
C GLN A 144 -7.91 18.39 0.48
N GLU A 145 -7.47 17.19 0.88
CA GLU A 145 -8.03 15.94 0.37
C GLU A 145 -9.50 15.78 0.74
N SER A 146 -9.88 16.21 1.96
CA SER A 146 -11.25 16.16 2.45
C SER A 146 -12.25 16.95 1.59
N LEU A 147 -11.80 18.05 0.94
CA LEU A 147 -12.64 18.86 0.06
C LEU A 147 -13.15 18.09 -1.15
N TRP A 148 -12.37 17.11 -1.60
CA TRP A 148 -12.51 16.51 -2.93
C TRP A 148 -13.06 15.09 -2.92
N PHE A 149 -13.31 14.50 -1.74
CA PHE A 149 -14.15 13.30 -1.67
C PHE A 149 -15.54 13.56 -2.25
N ASP A 150 -16.16 14.68 -1.87
CA ASP A 150 -17.38 15.20 -2.49
C ASP A 150 -17.43 16.74 -2.30
N PRO A 151 -17.20 17.53 -3.36
CA PRO A 151 -17.21 18.99 -3.26
C PRO A 151 -18.58 19.57 -2.86
N GLY A 152 -19.67 18.83 -3.11
CA GLY A 152 -21.01 19.20 -2.67
C GLY A 152 -21.18 19.19 -1.15
N LEU A 153 -20.53 18.24 -0.46
CA LEU A 153 -20.51 18.21 1.01
C LEU A 153 -19.75 19.39 1.58
N SER A 154 -18.62 19.76 0.98
CA SER A 154 -17.81 20.93 1.37
C SER A 154 -18.63 22.22 1.32
N VAL A 155 -19.32 22.46 0.20
CA VAL A 155 -20.20 23.63 0.03
C VAL A 155 -21.40 23.60 0.96
N THR A 156 -22.01 22.43 1.17
CA THR A 156 -23.14 22.26 2.09
C THR A 156 -22.72 22.55 3.54
N TRP A 157 -21.54 22.11 3.95
CA TRP A 157 -20.99 22.37 5.27
C TRP A 157 -20.72 23.87 5.50
N VAL A 158 -20.09 24.54 4.54
CA VAL A 158 -19.87 26.01 4.57
C VAL A 158 -21.19 26.76 4.71
N ARG A 159 -22.23 26.35 3.97
CA ARG A 159 -23.58 26.93 4.07
C ARG A 159 -24.20 26.71 5.44
N ARG A 160 -24.10 25.50 6.00
CA ARG A 160 -24.62 25.17 7.35
C ARG A 160 -23.92 25.96 8.45
N LYS A 161 -22.60 26.16 8.32
CA LYS A 161 -21.79 26.98 9.24
C LYS A 161 -21.96 28.49 9.02
N LYS A 162 -22.75 28.91 8.02
CA LYS A 162 -22.97 30.32 7.65
C LYS A 162 -21.64 31.07 7.37
N LEU A 163 -20.62 30.36 6.89
CA LEU A 163 -19.34 30.96 6.54
C LEU A 163 -19.49 31.70 5.20
N LYS A 164 -19.01 32.94 5.12
CA LYS A 164 -18.97 33.69 3.85
C LYS A 164 -18.04 33.02 2.84
N ARG A 165 -16.88 32.56 3.32
CA ARG A 165 -15.85 31.88 2.56
C ARG A 165 -14.96 31.10 3.51
N TRP A 166 -14.54 29.91 3.09
CA TRP A 166 -13.53 29.10 3.77
C TRP A 166 -12.31 28.96 2.84
N GLY A 167 -11.15 29.42 3.30
CA GLY A 167 -9.89 29.31 2.56
C GLY A 167 -9.11 28.10 3.07
N VAL A 168 -8.74 27.20 2.16
CA VAL A 168 -7.94 26.01 2.46
C VAL A 168 -6.64 26.10 1.67
N PRO A 169 -5.49 26.31 2.33
CA PRO A 169 -4.20 26.19 1.69
C PRO A 169 -4.01 24.79 1.11
N GLY A 170 -3.30 24.70 0.00
CA GLY A 170 -3.00 23.41 -0.60
C GLY A 170 -1.84 23.45 -1.57
N ASN A 171 -1.50 22.28 -2.09
CA ASN A 171 -0.44 22.10 -3.07
C ASN A 171 -0.89 21.16 -4.21
N LEU A 172 -0.62 21.56 -5.45
CA LEU A 172 -0.88 20.82 -6.69
C LEU A 172 0.42 20.43 -7.43
N THR A 173 1.53 20.21 -6.73
CA THR A 173 2.72 19.52 -7.27
C THR A 173 2.46 18.04 -7.46
N ASP A 174 3.40 17.33 -8.08
CA ASP A 174 3.37 15.88 -8.10
C ASP A 174 3.31 15.31 -6.68
N ASN A 175 2.44 14.33 -6.46
CA ASN A 175 2.42 13.54 -5.23
C ASN A 175 2.90 12.13 -5.55
N PHE A 176 4.11 11.77 -5.11
CA PHE A 176 4.70 10.47 -5.43
C PHE A 176 4.09 9.32 -4.62
N GLU A 177 3.68 9.57 -3.37
CA GLU A 177 3.08 8.55 -2.49
C GLU A 177 1.69 8.13 -2.99
N LYS A 178 0.95 9.03 -3.62
CA LYS A 178 -0.39 8.76 -4.20
C LYS A 178 -0.36 8.61 -5.73
N ALA A 179 0.79 8.86 -6.35
CA ALA A 179 0.97 8.99 -7.80
C ALA A 179 -0.07 9.92 -8.46
N GLU A 180 -0.16 11.15 -7.96
CA GLU A 180 -1.04 12.20 -8.50
C GLU A 180 -0.24 13.19 -9.35
N LEU A 181 -0.84 13.61 -10.47
CA LEU A 181 -0.22 14.50 -11.45
C LEU A 181 -0.20 15.94 -10.94
N SER A 182 0.89 16.66 -11.20
CA SER A 182 0.90 18.11 -10.97
C SER A 182 -0.20 18.82 -11.76
N GLY A 183 -0.80 19.83 -11.13
CA GLY A 183 -1.90 20.61 -11.71
C GLY A 183 -3.22 19.85 -11.77
N THR A 184 -3.36 18.75 -11.04
CA THR A 184 -4.60 17.97 -10.98
C THR A 184 -5.13 17.85 -9.56
N ILE A 185 -6.43 17.65 -9.43
CA ILE A 185 -7.12 17.40 -8.17
C ILE A 185 -7.73 16.01 -8.25
N SER A 186 -7.37 15.14 -7.32
CA SER A 186 -7.94 13.80 -7.17
C SER A 186 -9.32 13.88 -6.49
N THR A 187 -10.35 13.39 -7.16
CA THR A 187 -11.76 13.51 -6.72
C THR A 187 -12.39 12.15 -6.45
N GLY A 188 -13.38 12.12 -5.54
CA GLY A 188 -14.03 10.89 -5.10
C GLY A 188 -13.08 9.92 -4.40
N ALA A 189 -13.53 8.68 -4.19
CA ALA A 189 -12.76 7.61 -3.52
C ALA A 189 -12.09 6.62 -4.50
N VAL A 190 -12.50 6.64 -5.78
CA VAL A 190 -12.09 5.64 -6.79
C VAL A 190 -11.00 6.16 -7.75
N GLY A 191 -10.52 7.38 -7.55
CA GLY A 191 -9.42 7.96 -8.32
C GLY A 191 -9.85 8.63 -9.63
N ALA A 192 -11.04 9.27 -9.61
CA ALA A 192 -11.39 10.29 -10.59
C ALA A 192 -10.52 11.53 -10.33
N TRP A 193 -10.42 12.43 -11.31
CA TRP A 193 -9.61 13.63 -11.14
C TRP A 193 -10.07 14.76 -12.06
N CYS A 194 -9.65 15.99 -11.77
CA CYS A 194 -9.82 17.11 -12.68
C CYS A 194 -8.52 17.87 -12.90
N GLN A 195 -8.40 18.47 -14.09
CA GLN A 195 -7.18 19.13 -14.56
C GLN A 195 -7.33 20.65 -14.59
N ALA A 196 -6.34 21.35 -14.02
CA ALA A 196 -6.23 22.80 -14.14
C ALA A 196 -6.13 23.21 -15.61
N PRO A 197 -6.78 24.32 -16.03
CA PRO A 197 -6.61 24.83 -17.38
C PRO A 197 -5.17 25.34 -17.63
N PRO A 198 -4.72 25.45 -18.90
CA PRO A 198 -3.31 25.73 -19.23
C PRO A 198 -2.75 27.02 -18.61
N ASP A 199 -3.57 28.06 -18.49
CA ASP A 199 -3.19 29.33 -17.85
C ASP A 199 -2.91 29.15 -16.35
N VAL A 200 -3.69 28.33 -15.66
CA VAL A 200 -3.47 27.99 -14.25
C VAL A 200 -2.25 27.08 -14.09
N GLN A 201 -2.08 26.07 -14.95
CA GLN A 201 -0.90 25.19 -14.92
C GLN A 201 0.41 25.97 -15.05
N LYS A 202 0.45 26.96 -15.94
CA LYS A 202 1.61 27.84 -16.11
C LYS A 202 1.97 28.56 -14.80
N ILE A 203 0.98 29.09 -14.09
CA ILE A 203 1.20 29.79 -12.81
C ILE A 203 1.61 28.79 -11.71
N LEU A 204 1.00 27.61 -11.65
CA LEU A 204 1.35 26.56 -10.69
C LEU A 204 2.83 26.16 -10.78
N SER A 205 3.38 26.08 -11.99
CA SER A 205 4.80 25.80 -12.19
C SER A 205 5.73 26.87 -11.61
N GLN A 206 5.26 28.12 -11.52
CA GLN A 206 6.00 29.26 -10.98
C GLN A 206 5.86 29.40 -9.47
N THR A 207 4.78 28.86 -8.88
CA THR A 207 4.48 28.95 -7.45
C THR A 207 4.75 27.65 -6.70
N SER A 208 5.50 26.72 -7.30
CA SER A 208 5.75 25.38 -6.73
C SER A 208 4.45 24.68 -6.30
N GLY A 209 3.41 24.83 -7.11
CA GLY A 209 2.08 24.24 -6.89
C GLY A 209 1.25 24.83 -5.75
N ALA A 210 1.73 25.85 -5.04
CA ALA A 210 1.00 26.45 -3.92
C ALA A 210 -0.31 27.09 -4.38
N VAL A 211 -1.42 26.75 -3.71
CA VAL A 211 -2.77 27.27 -3.99
C VAL A 211 -3.55 27.57 -2.72
N VAL A 212 -4.63 28.33 -2.85
CA VAL A 212 -5.69 28.40 -1.84
C VAL A 212 -7.02 28.04 -2.49
N PHE A 213 -7.65 26.98 -2.00
CA PHE A 213 -9.02 26.62 -2.36
C PHE A 213 -9.98 27.52 -1.57
N GLN A 214 -10.84 28.24 -2.27
CA GLN A 214 -11.88 29.06 -1.67
C GLN A 214 -13.22 28.39 -1.86
N VAL A 215 -13.78 27.90 -0.76
CA VAL A 215 -15.10 27.27 -0.69
C VAL A 215 -16.11 28.31 -0.22
N ASP A 216 -17.20 28.49 -0.97
CA ASP A 216 -18.33 29.33 -0.58
C ASP A 216 -19.66 28.58 -0.78
N SER A 217 -20.78 29.28 -0.62
CA SER A 217 -22.12 28.69 -0.74
C SER A 217 -22.50 28.26 -2.17
N ARG A 218 -21.72 28.67 -3.18
CA ARG A 218 -21.95 28.45 -4.61
C ARG A 218 -20.95 27.48 -5.23
N GLY A 219 -19.77 27.30 -4.66
CA GLY A 219 -18.77 26.40 -5.24
C GLY A 219 -17.40 26.43 -4.60
N ILE A 220 -16.43 25.88 -5.32
CA ILE A 220 -15.02 25.86 -4.99
C ILE A 220 -14.24 26.51 -6.13
N THR A 221 -13.45 27.52 -5.78
CA THR A 221 -12.49 28.16 -6.68
C THR A 221 -11.07 27.96 -6.19
N VAL A 222 -10.10 27.96 -7.09
CA VAL A 222 -8.66 27.92 -6.80
C VAL A 222 -8.09 29.31 -7.02
N LYS A 223 -7.39 29.83 -6.00
CA LYS A 223 -6.54 31.02 -6.13
C LYS A 223 -5.08 30.59 -6.24
N VAL A 224 -4.41 31.01 -7.33
CA VAL A 224 -2.97 30.81 -7.56
C VAL A 224 -2.35 32.16 -7.89
N GLY A 225 -1.48 32.68 -7.02
CA GLY A 225 -1.00 34.05 -7.12
C GLY A 225 -2.15 35.06 -7.18
N LYS A 226 -2.25 35.80 -8.30
CA LYS A 226 -3.34 36.76 -8.56
C LYS A 226 -4.52 36.16 -9.35
N ARG A 227 -4.40 34.93 -9.86
CA ARG A 227 -5.45 34.28 -10.66
C ARG A 227 -6.44 33.58 -9.75
N ILE A 228 -7.72 33.68 -10.09
CA ILE A 228 -8.81 32.91 -9.49
C ILE A 228 -9.46 32.11 -10.60
N SER A 229 -9.61 30.80 -10.41
CA SER A 229 -10.18 29.87 -11.38
C SER A 229 -11.26 29.02 -10.71
N PRO A 230 -12.52 29.02 -11.21
CA PRO A 230 -13.54 28.11 -10.68
C PRO A 230 -13.17 26.66 -11.00
N VAL A 231 -13.32 25.77 -10.02
CA VAL A 231 -13.08 24.33 -10.19
C VAL A 231 -14.41 23.60 -10.29
N TRP A 232 -15.31 23.89 -9.35
CA TRP A 232 -16.61 23.24 -9.20
C TRP A 232 -17.66 24.24 -8.70
N SER A 233 -18.90 24.12 -9.16
CA SER A 233 -20.02 24.94 -8.66
C SER A 233 -21.33 24.17 -8.59
N VAL A 234 -22.18 24.54 -7.64
CA VAL A 234 -23.57 24.08 -7.57
C VAL A 234 -24.50 25.10 -8.22
N GLY A 235 -25.15 24.72 -9.32
CA GLY A 235 -26.21 25.50 -9.96
C GLY A 235 -27.59 25.21 -9.35
N ALA A 236 -28.62 25.90 -9.84
CA ALA A 236 -30.01 25.73 -9.36
C ALA A 236 -30.59 24.31 -9.61
N ARG A 237 -30.03 23.56 -10.56
CA ARG A 237 -30.50 22.21 -10.91
C ARG A 237 -29.40 21.14 -10.94
N LEU A 238 -28.16 21.50 -11.26
CA LEU A 238 -27.06 20.53 -11.40
C LEU A 238 -25.72 21.11 -10.90
N ALA A 239 -24.87 20.24 -10.38
CA ALA A 239 -23.47 20.50 -10.13
C ALA A 239 -22.68 20.54 -11.45
N LYS A 240 -21.66 21.40 -11.54
CA LYS A 240 -20.84 21.58 -12.74
C LYS A 240 -19.35 21.65 -12.39
N TRP A 241 -18.55 20.84 -13.10
CA TRP A 241 -17.10 20.98 -13.17
C TRP A 241 -16.72 22.05 -14.21
N HIS A 242 -15.78 22.91 -13.84
CA HIS A 242 -15.21 23.94 -14.73
C HIS A 242 -13.80 23.57 -15.22
N TRP A 243 -13.07 22.82 -14.39
CA TRP A 243 -11.85 22.14 -14.79
C TRP A 243 -12.19 20.87 -15.56
N GLY A 244 -11.28 20.43 -16.44
CA GLY A 244 -11.48 19.20 -17.22
C GLY A 244 -11.60 18.01 -16.29
N SER A 245 -12.79 17.43 -16.16
CA SER A 245 -13.05 16.28 -15.28
C SER A 245 -12.81 14.99 -16.06
N HIS A 246 -12.15 14.04 -15.42
CA HIS A 246 -11.76 12.76 -15.99
C HIS A 246 -12.21 11.62 -15.08
N ASP A 247 -12.90 10.66 -15.68
CA ASP A 247 -13.22 9.41 -15.01
C ASP A 247 -11.95 8.60 -14.70
N PRO A 248 -11.98 7.74 -13.68
CA PRO A 248 -10.86 6.84 -13.41
C PRO A 248 -10.59 5.95 -14.63
N VAL A 249 -9.32 5.76 -14.97
CA VAL A 249 -8.94 4.76 -15.97
C VAL A 249 -9.22 3.38 -15.38
N VAL A 250 -10.12 2.63 -15.99
CA VAL A 250 -10.52 1.29 -15.53
C VAL A 250 -9.75 0.24 -16.33
N ALA A 251 -8.98 -0.61 -15.65
CA ALA A 251 -8.40 -1.80 -16.29
C ALA A 251 -9.40 -2.96 -16.30
N ILE A 252 -10.22 -3.09 -15.25
CA ILE A 252 -11.18 -4.19 -15.10
C ILE A 252 -12.51 -3.65 -14.62
N GLN A 253 -13.57 -3.89 -15.41
CA GLN A 253 -14.95 -3.57 -15.04
C GLN A 253 -15.60 -4.78 -14.38
N ARG A 254 -16.28 -4.56 -13.24
CA ARG A 254 -17.03 -5.60 -12.51
C ARG A 254 -18.43 -5.09 -12.22
N ASN A 255 -19.34 -6.01 -11.92
CA ASN A 255 -20.73 -5.68 -11.56
C ASN A 255 -20.85 -4.76 -10.32
N HIS A 256 -19.86 -4.76 -9.42
CA HIS A 256 -19.95 -4.05 -8.13
C HIS A 256 -18.72 -3.20 -7.73
N ALA A 257 -17.55 -3.38 -8.36
CA ALA A 257 -16.35 -2.56 -8.06
C ALA A 257 -15.30 -2.69 -9.19
N SER A 258 -14.94 -1.58 -9.83
CA SER A 258 -13.90 -1.58 -10.86
C SER A 258 -12.49 -1.47 -10.26
N VAL A 259 -11.51 -2.08 -10.92
CA VAL A 259 -10.10 -1.91 -10.60
C VAL A 259 -9.53 -0.82 -11.49
N THR A 260 -8.98 0.21 -10.86
CA THR A 260 -8.50 1.40 -11.57
C THR A 260 -7.00 1.39 -11.75
N VAL A 261 -6.53 2.05 -12.80
CA VAL A 261 -5.12 2.29 -13.06
C VAL A 261 -4.84 3.77 -12.86
N GLY A 262 -3.90 4.09 -11.99
CA GLY A 262 -3.47 5.47 -11.79
C GLY A 262 -2.44 5.92 -12.81
N PRO A 263 -2.00 7.18 -12.70
CA PRO A 263 -0.84 7.69 -13.41
C PRO A 263 0.41 6.83 -13.18
N THR A 264 1.35 6.87 -14.12
CA THR A 264 2.64 6.17 -14.02
C THR A 264 3.61 6.99 -13.18
N LEU A 265 4.17 6.38 -12.15
CA LEU A 265 5.24 6.94 -11.34
C LEU A 265 6.59 6.61 -11.98
N VAL A 266 7.39 7.64 -12.29
CA VAL A 266 8.67 7.50 -12.99
C VAL A 266 9.82 7.75 -12.04
N TYR A 267 10.76 6.80 -11.99
CA TYR A 267 11.97 6.90 -11.17
C TYR A 267 13.18 7.33 -12.01
N GLY A 268 14.10 8.02 -11.34
CA GLY A 268 15.42 8.33 -11.88
C GLY A 268 16.39 7.15 -11.76
N LYS A 269 17.58 7.33 -12.35
CA LYS A 269 18.67 6.33 -12.26
C LYS A 269 19.15 6.12 -10.81
N ASP A 270 18.94 7.12 -9.96
CA ASP A 270 19.21 7.14 -8.52
C ASP A 270 18.15 6.41 -7.68
N ARG A 271 17.16 5.79 -8.33
CA ARG A 271 16.03 5.10 -7.68
C ARG A 271 15.18 6.03 -6.81
N GLN A 272 15.16 7.32 -7.12
CA GLN A 272 14.26 8.28 -6.52
C GLN A 272 13.09 8.60 -7.46
N PRO A 273 11.87 8.80 -6.94
CA PRO A 273 10.77 9.35 -7.72
C PRO A 273 11.15 10.68 -8.37
N ARG A 274 10.82 10.85 -9.65
CA ARG A 274 11.16 12.08 -10.41
C ARG A 274 9.94 12.84 -10.91
N ARG A 275 8.91 12.12 -11.33
CA ARG A 275 7.67 12.72 -11.87
C ARG A 275 6.55 11.69 -11.92
N VAL A 276 5.34 12.20 -12.02
CA VAL A 276 4.15 11.43 -12.36
C VAL A 276 3.71 11.79 -13.78
N ARG A 277 3.27 10.81 -14.57
CA ARG A 277 2.72 11.05 -15.92
C ARG A 277 1.50 10.20 -16.20
N SER A 278 0.66 10.59 -17.15
CA SER A 278 -0.46 9.76 -17.59
C SER A 278 0.01 8.37 -18.03
N THR A 279 -0.77 7.35 -17.70
CA THR A 279 -0.45 5.96 -18.06
C THR A 279 -0.84 5.66 -19.49
N ASP A 280 0.08 5.09 -20.25
CA ASP A 280 -0.16 4.68 -21.62
C ASP A 280 -1.21 3.55 -21.69
N ARG A 281 -2.13 3.62 -22.66
CA ARG A 281 -3.19 2.62 -22.88
C ARG A 281 -2.65 1.19 -22.95
N ARG A 282 -1.49 0.98 -23.58
CA ARG A 282 -0.82 -0.32 -23.66
C ARG A 282 -0.53 -0.92 -22.29
N GLN A 283 -0.18 -0.12 -21.29
CA GLN A 283 0.08 -0.63 -19.93
C GLN A 283 -1.22 -0.99 -19.22
N VAL A 284 -2.30 -0.22 -19.44
CA VAL A 284 -3.65 -0.56 -18.95
C VAL A 284 -4.10 -1.91 -19.50
N GLU A 285 -3.93 -2.12 -20.81
CA GLU A 285 -4.27 -3.38 -21.49
C GLU A 285 -3.43 -4.56 -20.96
N ARG A 286 -2.14 -4.35 -20.68
CA ARG A 286 -1.29 -5.39 -20.09
C ARG A 286 -1.71 -5.77 -18.67
N ILE A 287 -2.06 -4.79 -17.83
CA ILE A 287 -2.60 -5.04 -16.49
C ILE A 287 -3.92 -5.84 -16.59
N ALA A 288 -4.81 -5.45 -17.51
CA ALA A 288 -6.07 -6.17 -17.73
C ALA A 288 -5.83 -7.62 -18.20
N CYS A 289 -4.88 -7.83 -19.12
CA CYS A 289 -4.49 -9.16 -19.59
C CYS A 289 -3.92 -10.03 -18.48
N ALA A 290 -3.03 -9.49 -17.63
CA ALA A 290 -2.48 -10.21 -16.49
C ALA A 290 -3.57 -10.60 -15.49
N TRP A 291 -4.48 -9.66 -15.19
CA TRP A 291 -5.64 -9.90 -14.32
C TRP A 291 -6.53 -11.04 -14.82
N GLU A 292 -6.86 -11.02 -16.13
CA GLU A 292 -7.69 -12.04 -16.75
C GLU A 292 -6.98 -13.40 -16.81
N THR A 293 -5.66 -13.40 -17.04
CA THR A 293 -4.85 -14.62 -17.00
C THR A 293 -4.91 -15.26 -15.61
N THR A 294 -4.77 -14.47 -14.55
CA THR A 294 -4.94 -14.96 -13.17
C THR A 294 -6.35 -15.52 -12.94
N ARG A 295 -7.39 -14.84 -13.42
CA ARG A 295 -8.78 -15.33 -13.31
C ARG A 295 -8.98 -16.71 -13.93
N LEU A 296 -8.39 -16.93 -15.11
CA LEU A 296 -8.53 -18.17 -15.86
C LEU A 296 -7.64 -19.29 -15.31
N ALA A 297 -6.44 -18.97 -14.83
CA ALA A 297 -5.48 -19.95 -14.32
C ALA A 297 -5.73 -20.33 -12.86
N TRP A 298 -6.14 -19.38 -12.02
CA TRP A 298 -6.32 -19.53 -10.59
C TRP A 298 -7.52 -18.70 -10.06
N PRO A 299 -8.76 -19.19 -10.26
CA PRO A 299 -9.97 -18.46 -9.85
C PRO A 299 -10.01 -18.06 -8.37
N ASP A 300 -9.55 -18.92 -7.46
CA ASP A 300 -9.58 -18.65 -6.02
C ASP A 300 -8.62 -17.51 -5.64
N GLY A 301 -7.37 -17.56 -6.14
CA GLY A 301 -6.41 -16.48 -5.95
C GLY A 301 -6.84 -15.19 -6.62
N HIS A 302 -7.52 -15.27 -7.78
CA HIS A 302 -8.16 -14.12 -8.42
C HIS A 302 -9.27 -13.52 -7.56
N GLY A 303 -10.07 -14.33 -6.88
CA GLY A 303 -11.08 -13.86 -5.95
C GLY A 303 -10.49 -12.97 -4.85
N VAL A 304 -9.35 -13.39 -4.28
CA VAL A 304 -8.62 -12.63 -3.25
C VAL A 304 -8.02 -11.35 -3.86
N LEU A 305 -7.43 -11.47 -5.05
CA LEU A 305 -6.93 -10.33 -5.83
C LEU A 305 -8.00 -9.26 -6.03
N ALA A 306 -9.18 -9.68 -6.47
CA ALA A 306 -10.31 -8.82 -6.74
C ALA A 306 -10.98 -8.25 -5.48
N LEU A 307 -10.84 -8.92 -4.33
CA LEU A 307 -11.38 -8.43 -3.06
C LEU A 307 -10.51 -7.32 -2.45
N LEU A 308 -9.19 -7.45 -2.58
CA LEU A 308 -8.24 -6.64 -1.80
C LEU A 308 -7.45 -5.60 -2.61
N THR A 309 -7.48 -5.64 -3.94
CA THR A 309 -6.81 -4.63 -4.79
C THR A 309 -7.85 -3.72 -5.44
N ASN A 310 -7.69 -2.40 -5.25
CA ASN A 310 -8.60 -1.38 -5.83
C ASN A 310 -7.93 -0.57 -6.95
N ARG A 311 -6.62 -0.30 -6.81
CA ARG A 311 -5.89 0.59 -7.71
C ARG A 311 -4.47 0.09 -7.94
N VAL A 312 -4.06 0.07 -9.20
CA VAL A 312 -2.70 -0.23 -9.63
C VAL A 312 -2.04 1.04 -10.15
N ILE A 313 -0.85 1.35 -9.64
CA ILE A 313 0.01 2.42 -10.12
C ILE A 313 1.15 1.80 -10.91
N PRO A 314 1.23 2.01 -12.23
CA PRO A 314 2.38 1.57 -13.00
C PRO A 314 3.64 2.30 -12.56
N LEU A 315 4.71 1.55 -12.29
CA LEU A 315 6.03 2.06 -12.02
C LEU A 315 6.88 1.95 -13.28
N HIS A 316 7.55 3.04 -13.64
CA HIS A 316 8.67 3.01 -14.58
C HIS A 316 9.95 3.23 -13.80
N ALA A 317 10.53 2.14 -13.30
CA ALA A 317 11.60 2.18 -12.33
C ALA A 317 12.57 1.00 -12.46
N LYS A 318 13.73 1.24 -13.07
CA LYS A 318 14.75 0.20 -13.24
C LYS A 318 15.25 -0.30 -11.88
N GLY A 319 15.07 -1.59 -11.63
CA GLY A 319 15.51 -2.25 -10.39
C GLY A 319 14.55 -2.13 -9.20
N VAL A 320 13.41 -1.46 -9.37
CA VAL A 320 12.27 -1.54 -8.44
C VAL A 320 11.27 -2.51 -9.06
N VAL A 321 10.85 -3.51 -8.29
CA VAL A 321 9.92 -4.56 -8.77
C VAL A 321 8.49 -4.09 -8.56
N SER A 322 8.07 -4.03 -7.30
CA SER A 322 6.75 -3.60 -6.89
C SER A 322 6.80 -3.23 -5.40
N PHE A 323 5.82 -2.47 -4.94
CA PHE A 323 5.60 -2.20 -3.52
C PHE A 323 4.16 -1.77 -3.25
N SER A 324 3.79 -1.79 -1.98
CA SER A 324 2.53 -1.30 -1.45
C SER A 324 2.76 -0.72 -0.05
N TYR A 325 1.84 0.12 0.39
CA TYR A 325 1.90 0.76 1.71
C TYR A 325 0.90 0.13 2.66
N ARG A 326 1.30 -0.09 3.92
CA ARG A 326 0.42 -0.63 4.97
C ARG A 326 -0.72 0.31 5.31
N HIS A 327 -0.48 1.63 5.25
CA HIS A 327 -1.48 2.67 5.51
C HIS A 327 -2.39 2.98 4.31
N ARG A 328 -2.12 2.40 3.12
CA ARG A 328 -2.97 2.54 1.92
C ARG A 328 -3.36 1.17 1.33
N PRO A 329 -4.16 0.37 2.06
CA PRO A 329 -4.56 -0.94 1.58
C PRO A 329 -5.30 -0.84 0.23
N GLY A 330 -5.00 -1.79 -0.65
CA GLY A 330 -5.58 -1.87 -1.99
C GLY A 330 -4.96 -0.97 -3.05
N LEU A 331 -3.91 -0.22 -2.72
CA LEU A 331 -3.05 0.49 -3.67
C LEU A 331 -1.75 -0.30 -3.90
N SER A 332 -1.50 -0.72 -5.14
CA SER A 332 -0.30 -1.48 -5.51
C SER A 332 0.52 -0.72 -6.56
N PHE A 333 1.81 -0.57 -6.32
CA PHE A 333 2.76 0.00 -7.27
C PHE A 333 3.51 -1.12 -7.96
N ILE A 334 3.40 -1.25 -9.28
CA ILE A 334 3.90 -2.41 -10.02
C ILE A 334 4.72 -1.96 -11.22
N ASN A 335 5.95 -2.49 -11.37
CA ASN A 335 6.77 -2.18 -12.54
C ASN A 335 6.21 -2.81 -13.81
N CYS A 336 5.65 -1.95 -14.66
CA CYS A 336 5.07 -2.36 -15.93
C CYS A 336 6.00 -2.10 -17.13
N PHE A 337 7.21 -1.57 -16.95
CA PHE A 337 8.06 -1.14 -18.07
C PHE A 337 9.29 -2.02 -18.27
N ASP A 338 9.91 -2.49 -17.19
CA ASP A 338 11.14 -3.30 -17.26
C ASP A 338 10.88 -4.80 -16.95
N ARG A 339 9.62 -5.24 -17.06
CA ARG A 339 9.15 -6.57 -16.68
C ARG A 339 8.19 -7.13 -17.73
N ASP A 340 8.26 -8.44 -17.96
CA ASP A 340 7.42 -9.10 -18.97
C ASP A 340 6.03 -9.50 -18.40
N ASN A 341 5.24 -10.21 -19.20
CA ASN A 341 3.85 -10.54 -18.82
C ASN A 341 3.76 -11.59 -17.70
N LEU A 342 4.71 -12.52 -17.59
CA LEU A 342 4.71 -13.47 -16.48
C LEU A 342 5.07 -12.76 -15.18
N ASP A 343 6.07 -11.88 -15.25
CA ASP A 343 6.49 -11.07 -14.11
C ASP A 343 5.35 -10.16 -13.62
N LEU A 344 4.58 -9.56 -14.52
CA LEU A 344 3.42 -8.73 -14.16
C LEU A 344 2.32 -9.53 -13.44
N ILE A 345 2.08 -10.79 -13.85
CA ILE A 345 1.12 -11.67 -13.18
C ILE A 345 1.60 -12.00 -11.76
N ASP A 346 2.90 -12.31 -11.60
CA ASP A 346 3.53 -12.55 -10.29
C ASP A 346 3.42 -11.32 -9.39
N ASP A 347 3.84 -10.15 -9.87
CA ASP A 347 3.84 -8.91 -9.08
C ASP A 347 2.42 -8.50 -8.61
N LEU A 348 1.38 -8.74 -9.43
CA LEU A 348 -0.01 -8.49 -9.02
C LEU A 348 -0.41 -9.35 -7.81
N ILE A 349 -0.09 -10.64 -7.84
CA ILE A 349 -0.35 -11.55 -6.72
C ILE A 349 0.55 -11.25 -5.54
N HIS A 350 1.81 -10.89 -5.78
CA HIS A 350 2.76 -10.53 -4.73
C HIS A 350 2.26 -9.34 -3.90
N GLU A 351 1.92 -8.24 -4.56
CA GLU A 351 1.39 -7.06 -3.86
C GLU A 351 0.02 -7.31 -3.24
N ASN A 352 -0.83 -8.11 -3.89
CA ASN A 352 -2.09 -8.50 -3.28
C ASN A 352 -1.90 -9.35 -2.02
N SER A 353 -0.87 -10.19 -1.98
CA SER A 353 -0.53 -11.00 -0.82
C SER A 353 -0.05 -10.15 0.36
N HIS A 354 0.61 -9.01 0.11
CA HIS A 354 0.89 -8.01 1.15
C HIS A 354 -0.41 -7.41 1.70
N HIS A 355 -1.36 -7.01 0.84
CA HIS A 355 -2.67 -6.50 1.29
C HIS A 355 -3.42 -7.54 2.14
N HIS A 356 -3.37 -8.80 1.71
CA HIS A 356 -4.00 -9.91 2.41
C HIS A 356 -3.38 -10.13 3.80
N LEU A 357 -2.06 -10.29 3.89
CA LEU A 357 -1.41 -10.49 5.18
C LEU A 357 -1.60 -9.29 6.11
N ASN A 358 -1.52 -8.06 5.58
CA ASN A 358 -1.74 -6.85 6.38
C ASN A 358 -3.16 -6.80 6.97
N LEU A 359 -4.17 -7.25 6.22
CA LEU A 359 -5.54 -7.36 6.74
C LEU A 359 -5.61 -8.38 7.90
N LEU A 360 -4.92 -9.52 7.78
CA LEU A 360 -4.86 -10.52 8.84
C LEU A 360 -4.11 -10.01 10.08
N LEU A 361 -2.99 -9.32 9.90
CA LEU A 361 -2.18 -8.74 10.98
C LEU A 361 -2.91 -7.62 11.74
N ARG A 362 -3.83 -6.91 11.07
CA ARG A 362 -4.71 -5.93 11.73
C ARG A 362 -5.77 -6.61 12.60
N LYS A 363 -6.21 -7.82 12.22
CA LYS A 363 -7.25 -8.57 12.94
C LYS A 363 -6.69 -9.45 14.06
N HIS A 364 -5.51 -10.02 13.85
CA HIS A 364 -4.93 -11.04 14.71
C HIS A 364 -3.49 -10.67 15.10
N VAL A 365 -3.20 -10.76 16.38
CA VAL A 365 -1.82 -10.72 16.89
C VAL A 365 -1.16 -12.04 16.51
N MET A 366 -0.16 -12.01 15.61
CA MET A 366 0.49 -13.24 15.09
C MET A 366 1.74 -13.63 15.88
N TYR A 367 2.36 -12.67 16.56
CA TYR A 367 3.64 -12.84 17.24
C TYR A 367 3.63 -12.19 18.61
N GLN A 368 4.51 -12.66 19.49
CA GLN A 368 4.72 -12.20 20.87
C GLN A 368 6.21 -12.29 21.22
N GLY A 369 6.64 -11.59 22.28
CA GLY A 369 8.06 -11.53 22.67
C GLY A 369 8.90 -10.64 21.75
N ASP A 370 10.23 -10.77 21.84
CA ASP A 370 11.19 -9.98 21.06
C ASP A 370 11.33 -10.53 19.63
N HIS A 371 10.40 -10.09 18.77
CA HIS A 371 10.30 -10.52 17.38
C HIS A 371 11.08 -9.60 16.40
N ASN A 372 11.79 -8.60 16.92
CA ASN A 372 12.53 -7.61 16.14
C ASN A 372 14.00 -8.01 15.92
N GLN A 373 14.49 -9.03 16.64
CA GLN A 373 15.83 -9.57 16.46
C GLN A 373 16.04 -10.14 15.05
N GLN A 374 17.10 -9.67 14.37
CA GLN A 374 17.44 -10.14 13.03
C GLN A 374 18.25 -11.44 13.09
N ILE A 375 17.60 -12.55 13.42
CA ILE A 375 18.26 -13.85 13.65
C ILE A 375 17.88 -14.92 12.64
N PHE A 376 16.86 -14.69 11.80
CA PHE A 376 16.40 -15.66 10.83
C PHE A 376 16.89 -15.33 9.43
N TYR A 377 17.45 -16.31 8.72
CA TYR A 377 17.92 -16.10 7.36
C TYR A 377 16.76 -16.04 6.37
N SER A 378 16.72 -14.99 5.54
CA SER A 378 15.74 -14.86 4.46
C SER A 378 16.31 -15.43 3.15
N PRO A 379 15.74 -16.51 2.58
CA PRO A 379 16.09 -17.04 1.25
C PRO A 379 16.09 -15.98 0.15
N TRP A 380 15.13 -15.05 0.21
CA TRP A 380 14.89 -14.05 -0.83
C TRP A 380 15.82 -12.84 -0.73
N ARG A 381 16.11 -12.37 0.49
CA ARG A 381 17.00 -11.22 0.72
C ARG A 381 18.46 -11.60 0.91
N ARG A 382 18.74 -12.89 1.21
CA ARG A 382 20.05 -13.44 1.54
C ARG A 382 20.72 -12.73 2.73
N THR A 383 19.93 -12.28 3.69
CA THR A 383 20.39 -11.64 4.93
C THR A 383 19.55 -12.11 6.10
N LEU A 384 20.04 -11.89 7.32
CA LEU A 384 19.21 -12.08 8.51
C LEU A 384 18.09 -11.04 8.56
N ARG A 385 16.95 -11.45 9.14
CA ARG A 385 15.71 -10.69 9.22
C ARG A 385 14.96 -11.00 10.52
N PRO A 386 14.10 -10.09 10.98
CA PRO A 386 13.21 -10.34 12.10
C PRO A 386 12.14 -11.37 11.74
N LEU A 387 11.54 -11.98 12.76
CA LEU A 387 10.46 -12.98 12.60
C LEU A 387 9.32 -12.44 11.73
N ARG A 388 8.93 -11.19 11.94
CA ARG A 388 7.91 -10.50 11.14
C ARG A 388 8.25 -10.51 9.65
N GLY A 389 9.52 -10.26 9.32
CA GLY A 389 9.99 -10.23 7.93
C GLY A 389 9.97 -11.62 7.29
N ILE A 390 10.32 -12.66 8.05
CA ILE A 390 10.23 -14.05 7.58
C ILE A 390 8.77 -14.46 7.37
N LEU A 391 7.87 -14.15 8.30
CA LEU A 391 6.44 -14.45 8.14
C LEU A 391 5.85 -13.77 6.90
N HIS A 392 6.17 -12.49 6.67
CA HIS A 392 5.72 -11.77 5.47
C HIS A 392 6.22 -12.41 4.18
N ALA A 393 7.52 -12.71 4.11
CA ALA A 393 8.09 -13.35 2.93
C ALA A 393 7.48 -14.75 2.72
N THR A 394 7.43 -15.57 3.76
CA THR A 394 6.86 -16.93 3.69
C THR A 394 5.43 -16.90 3.17
N PHE A 395 4.60 -15.98 3.66
CA PHE A 395 3.22 -15.81 3.18
C PHE A 395 3.16 -15.43 1.70
N THR A 396 3.84 -14.35 1.30
CA THR A 396 3.78 -13.83 -0.07
C THR A 396 4.36 -14.80 -1.09
N PHE A 397 5.45 -15.47 -0.77
CA PHE A 397 6.07 -16.46 -1.65
C PHE A 397 5.36 -17.81 -1.65
N THR A 398 4.57 -18.13 -0.61
CA THR A 398 3.60 -19.25 -0.68
C THR A 398 2.53 -18.99 -1.73
N MET A 399 2.00 -17.77 -1.77
CA MET A 399 1.03 -17.36 -2.78
C MET A 399 1.65 -17.34 -4.18
N GLY A 400 2.91 -16.95 -4.32
CA GLY A 400 3.69 -17.08 -5.56
C GLY A 400 3.84 -18.54 -6.02
N ALA A 401 4.19 -19.46 -5.12
CA ALA A 401 4.30 -20.88 -5.42
C ALA A 401 2.97 -21.47 -5.92
N LEU A 402 1.86 -21.13 -5.26
CA LEU A 402 0.50 -21.49 -5.67
C LEU A 402 0.19 -20.94 -7.08
N LEU A 403 0.42 -19.64 -7.30
CA LEU A 403 0.23 -19.01 -8.60
C LEU A 403 0.98 -19.75 -9.71
N PHE A 404 2.28 -19.98 -9.54
CA PHE A 404 3.08 -20.64 -10.57
C PHE A 404 2.63 -22.06 -10.82
N GLN A 405 2.26 -22.82 -9.78
CA GLN A 405 1.69 -24.16 -9.96
C GLN A 405 0.41 -24.13 -10.80
N HIS A 406 -0.51 -23.21 -10.50
CA HIS A 406 -1.75 -23.05 -11.24
C HIS A 406 -1.51 -22.60 -12.69
N LEU A 407 -0.62 -21.63 -12.92
CA LEU A 407 -0.21 -21.19 -14.26
C LEU A 407 0.37 -22.34 -15.08
N VAL A 408 1.26 -23.13 -14.50
CA VAL A 408 1.86 -24.29 -15.19
C VAL A 408 0.79 -25.31 -15.55
N SER A 409 -0.12 -25.63 -14.63
CA SER A 409 -1.23 -26.55 -14.91
C SER A 409 -2.16 -26.02 -16.00
N TRP A 410 -2.48 -24.73 -15.99
CA TRP A 410 -3.36 -24.09 -16.96
C TRP A 410 -2.74 -23.98 -18.37
N GLY A 411 -1.45 -23.67 -18.44
CA GLY A 411 -0.68 -23.49 -19.68
C GLY A 411 -0.12 -24.78 -20.29
N SER A 412 -0.20 -25.91 -19.59
CA SER A 412 0.30 -27.20 -20.07
C SER A 412 -0.70 -27.91 -21.00
N GLY A 413 -0.19 -28.78 -21.88
CA GLY A 413 -1.00 -29.53 -22.85
C GLY A 413 -1.34 -28.75 -24.13
N ARG A 414 -1.97 -29.43 -25.10
CA ARG A 414 -2.23 -28.86 -26.44
C ARG A 414 -3.16 -27.64 -26.39
N THR A 415 -4.29 -27.74 -25.69
CA THR A 415 -5.24 -26.63 -25.51
C THR A 415 -4.69 -25.55 -24.57
N GLY A 416 -3.91 -25.92 -23.56
CA GLY A 416 -3.22 -24.98 -22.67
C GLY A 416 -2.22 -24.09 -23.40
N SER A 417 -1.44 -24.66 -24.34
CA SER A 417 -0.44 -23.91 -25.11
C SER A 417 -1.03 -22.76 -25.95
N VAL A 418 -2.25 -22.95 -26.47
CA VAL A 418 -2.96 -21.92 -27.24
C VAL A 418 -3.35 -20.77 -26.32
N ARG A 419 -3.97 -21.07 -25.17
CA ARG A 419 -4.37 -20.06 -24.17
C ARG A 419 -3.17 -19.32 -23.59
N TRP A 420 -2.07 -20.03 -23.33
CA TRP A 420 -0.81 -19.46 -22.87
C TRP A 420 -0.25 -18.42 -23.85
N LYS A 421 -0.25 -18.75 -25.15
CA LYS A 421 0.16 -17.82 -26.20
C LYS A 421 -0.80 -16.64 -26.34
N GLN A 422 -2.11 -16.86 -26.20
CA GLN A 422 -3.12 -15.79 -26.22
C GLN A 422 -2.96 -14.80 -25.06
N ALA A 423 -2.53 -15.27 -23.89
CA ALA A 423 -2.15 -14.42 -22.76
C ALA A 423 -0.81 -13.68 -22.96
N GLY A 424 -0.19 -13.78 -24.15
CA GLY A 424 1.08 -13.13 -24.46
C GLY A 424 2.27 -13.75 -23.75
N LEU A 425 2.21 -15.05 -23.41
CA LEU A 425 3.29 -15.79 -22.75
C LEU A 425 3.95 -16.77 -23.71
N SER A 426 5.28 -16.92 -23.59
CA SER A 426 6.09 -17.77 -24.46
C SER A 426 6.33 -19.17 -23.87
N ARG A 427 6.85 -20.11 -24.68
CA ARG A 427 7.29 -21.42 -24.18
C ARG A 427 8.40 -21.30 -23.12
N ARG A 428 9.27 -20.29 -23.24
CA ARG A 428 10.30 -20.00 -22.24
C ARG A 428 9.67 -19.57 -20.92
N ASP A 429 8.59 -18.79 -20.97
CA ASP A 429 7.85 -18.38 -19.76
C ASP A 429 7.23 -19.57 -19.04
N LEU A 430 6.73 -20.58 -19.77
CA LEU A 430 6.23 -21.80 -19.14
C LEU A 430 7.33 -22.56 -18.39
N GLN A 431 8.54 -22.63 -18.96
CA GLN A 431 9.69 -23.22 -18.26
C GLN A 431 10.15 -22.37 -17.08
N ARG A 432 10.10 -21.03 -17.21
CA ARG A 432 10.40 -20.12 -16.11
C ARG A 432 9.37 -20.24 -14.98
N ALA A 433 8.08 -20.37 -15.28
CA ALA A 433 7.04 -20.59 -14.28
C ALA A 433 7.25 -21.90 -13.50
N ARG A 434 7.62 -22.98 -14.19
CA ARG A 434 8.01 -24.26 -13.54
C ARG A 434 9.21 -24.08 -12.62
N PHE A 435 10.26 -23.41 -13.10
CA PHE A 435 11.45 -23.10 -12.32
C PHE A 435 11.10 -22.27 -11.07
N ARG A 436 10.35 -21.17 -11.23
CA ARG A 436 9.94 -20.29 -10.12
C ARG A 436 9.08 -21.04 -9.11
N CYS A 437 8.16 -21.90 -9.56
CA CYS A 437 7.39 -22.76 -8.66
C CYS A 437 8.29 -23.60 -7.74
N LEU A 438 9.30 -24.28 -8.31
CA LEU A 438 10.25 -25.09 -7.53
C LEU A 438 11.11 -24.22 -6.61
N GLU A 439 11.61 -23.09 -7.11
CA GLU A 439 12.42 -22.14 -6.33
C GLU A 439 11.66 -21.63 -5.09
N GLU A 440 10.40 -21.24 -5.26
CA GLU A 440 9.58 -20.77 -4.15
C GLU A 440 9.22 -21.92 -3.18
N VAL A 441 8.98 -23.15 -3.67
CA VAL A 441 8.78 -24.31 -2.77
C VAL A 441 10.00 -24.53 -1.87
N GLU A 442 11.21 -24.57 -2.43
CA GLU A 442 12.43 -24.78 -1.65
C GLU A 442 12.67 -23.64 -0.65
N SER A 443 12.46 -22.39 -1.08
CA SER A 443 12.61 -21.19 -0.24
C SER A 443 11.59 -21.14 0.90
N VAL A 444 10.31 -21.43 0.61
CA VAL A 444 9.27 -21.43 1.62
C VAL A 444 9.47 -22.58 2.61
N ARG A 445 9.85 -23.78 2.15
CA ARG A 445 10.19 -24.90 3.05
C ARG A 445 11.32 -24.54 4.00
N TYR A 446 12.35 -23.85 3.52
CA TYR A 446 13.41 -23.33 4.37
C TYR A 446 12.84 -22.41 5.45
N ALA A 447 12.02 -21.42 5.08
CA ALA A 447 11.50 -20.42 6.00
C ALA A 447 10.48 -20.99 7.01
N LEU A 448 9.68 -21.99 6.61
CA LEU A 448 8.73 -22.66 7.50
C LEU A 448 9.42 -23.37 8.66
N LEU A 449 10.61 -23.94 8.45
CA LEU A 449 11.41 -24.52 9.54
C LEU A 449 11.83 -23.44 10.57
N ASP A 450 12.17 -22.23 10.10
CA ASP A 450 12.54 -21.12 10.97
C ASP A 450 11.31 -20.62 11.77
N LEU A 451 10.14 -20.55 11.13
CA LEU A 451 8.88 -20.21 11.80
C LEU A 451 8.47 -21.27 12.83
N GLN A 452 8.65 -22.56 12.52
CA GLN A 452 8.41 -23.66 13.46
C GLN A 452 9.40 -23.62 14.63
N HIS A 453 10.64 -23.22 14.40
CA HIS A 453 11.62 -23.01 15.48
C HIS A 453 11.20 -21.84 16.38
N ALA A 454 10.81 -20.72 15.80
CA ALA A 454 10.30 -19.55 16.53
C ALA A 454 9.08 -19.90 17.40
N ASP A 455 8.21 -20.80 16.93
CA ASP A 455 7.09 -21.33 17.72
C ASP A 455 7.57 -22.23 18.87
N LYS A 456 8.27 -23.33 18.54
CA LYS A 456 8.53 -24.41 19.49
C LYS A 456 9.61 -24.10 20.52
N HIS A 457 10.62 -23.31 20.15
CA HIS A 457 11.80 -23.07 20.98
C HIS A 457 11.84 -21.67 21.58
N LEU A 458 11.33 -20.67 20.84
CA LEU A 458 11.32 -19.28 21.31
C LEU A 458 9.97 -18.85 21.88
N GLY A 459 8.89 -19.58 21.57
CA GLY A 459 7.54 -19.22 22.01
C GLY A 459 7.02 -17.92 21.38
N TRP A 460 7.57 -17.50 20.24
CA TRP A 460 7.31 -16.19 19.62
C TRP A 460 6.05 -16.13 18.76
N LEU A 461 5.39 -17.27 18.49
CA LEU A 461 4.11 -17.30 17.77
C LEU A 461 2.92 -17.44 18.73
N THR A 462 1.87 -16.68 18.45
CA THR A 462 0.57 -16.84 19.12
C THR A 462 -0.21 -18.01 18.51
N ASN A 463 -1.40 -18.32 19.04
CA ASN A 463 -2.30 -19.30 18.43
C ASN A 463 -2.68 -18.96 16.99
N ALA A 464 -2.90 -17.68 16.69
CA ALA A 464 -3.21 -17.23 15.34
C ALA A 464 -1.99 -17.38 14.41
N GLY A 465 -0.79 -17.02 14.90
CA GLY A 465 0.47 -17.22 14.17
C GLY A 465 0.72 -18.69 13.85
N ARG A 466 0.59 -19.59 14.83
CA ARG A 466 0.67 -21.05 14.64
C ARG A 466 -0.32 -21.56 13.61
N HIS A 467 -1.57 -21.12 13.68
CA HIS A 467 -2.58 -21.51 12.71
C HIS A 467 -2.16 -21.09 11.31
N LEU A 468 -1.73 -19.84 11.11
CA LEU A 468 -1.29 -19.36 9.80
C LEU A 468 -0.10 -20.18 9.27
N VAL A 469 0.91 -20.44 10.09
CA VAL A 469 2.08 -21.24 9.69
C VAL A 469 1.67 -22.65 9.25
N ARG A 470 0.71 -23.29 9.94
CA ARG A 470 0.18 -24.61 9.53
C ARG A 470 -0.53 -24.56 8.18
N GLU A 471 -1.32 -23.51 7.92
CA GLU A 471 -1.98 -23.33 6.61
C GLU A 471 -0.96 -23.14 5.48
N LEU A 472 0.09 -22.35 5.71
CA LEU A 472 1.18 -22.16 4.75
C LEU A 472 1.93 -23.47 4.47
N ASP A 473 2.21 -24.26 5.51
CA ASP A 473 2.88 -25.56 5.39
C ASP A 473 2.03 -26.58 4.61
N ALA A 474 0.73 -26.64 4.89
CA ALA A 474 -0.21 -27.49 4.16
C ALA A 474 -0.33 -27.09 2.68
N ALA A 475 -0.45 -25.78 2.40
CA ALA A 475 -0.52 -25.26 1.04
C ALA A 475 0.74 -25.61 0.24
N ILE A 476 1.94 -25.40 0.81
CA ILE A 476 3.19 -25.75 0.14
C ILE A 476 3.37 -27.25 -0.03
N ALA A 477 2.92 -28.07 0.92
CA ALA A 477 2.93 -29.52 0.73
C ALA A 477 2.07 -29.98 -0.46
N GLN A 478 0.95 -29.31 -0.71
CA GLN A 478 0.16 -29.58 -1.90
C GLN A 478 0.89 -29.15 -3.19
N VAL A 479 1.45 -27.93 -3.21
CA VAL A 479 2.20 -27.42 -4.37
C VAL A 479 3.39 -28.32 -4.69
N GLU A 480 4.17 -28.71 -3.67
CA GLU A 480 5.34 -29.56 -3.80
C GLU A 480 4.99 -30.89 -4.49
N ARG A 481 3.97 -31.60 -3.99
CA ARG A 481 3.50 -32.88 -4.59
C ARG A 481 3.16 -32.75 -6.08
N ILE A 482 2.52 -31.65 -6.47
CA ILE A 482 2.16 -31.40 -7.87
C ILE A 482 3.41 -31.04 -8.69
N SER A 483 4.28 -30.20 -8.13
CA SER A 483 5.44 -29.64 -8.82
C SER A 483 6.52 -30.67 -9.15
N THR A 484 6.62 -31.75 -8.38
CA THR A 484 7.54 -32.87 -8.65
C THR A 484 7.43 -33.41 -10.08
N ARG A 485 6.23 -33.36 -10.68
CA ARG A 485 5.96 -33.84 -12.05
C ARG A 485 6.77 -33.11 -13.12
N PHE A 486 7.18 -31.86 -12.86
CA PHE A 486 7.95 -31.06 -13.82
C PHE A 486 9.36 -30.70 -13.32
N ARG A 487 9.80 -31.26 -12.18
CA ARG A 487 11.18 -31.06 -11.68
C ARG A 487 12.20 -31.53 -12.69
N HIS A 488 12.01 -32.74 -13.22
CA HIS A 488 12.92 -33.30 -14.23
C HIS A 488 13.01 -32.41 -15.48
N ASP A 489 11.89 -31.87 -15.95
CA ASP A 489 11.85 -30.96 -17.10
C ASP A 489 12.69 -29.71 -16.84
N VAL A 490 12.58 -29.12 -15.64
CA VAL A 490 13.36 -27.94 -15.26
C VAL A 490 14.85 -28.25 -15.18
N GLU A 491 15.23 -29.38 -14.59
CA GLU A 491 16.63 -29.79 -14.43
C GLU A 491 17.36 -30.01 -15.76
N ARG A 492 16.63 -30.47 -16.79
CA ARG A 492 17.11 -30.62 -18.17
C ARG A 492 17.03 -29.32 -19.00
N SER A 493 16.33 -28.31 -18.50
CA SER A 493 16.19 -27.02 -19.19
C SER A 493 17.36 -26.07 -18.93
N SER A 494 17.34 -24.91 -19.58
CA SER A 494 18.28 -23.81 -19.30
C SER A 494 18.22 -23.29 -17.85
N PHE A 495 17.16 -23.59 -17.10
CA PHE A 495 16.99 -23.18 -15.70
C PHE A 495 17.56 -24.21 -14.69
N GLY A 496 17.92 -25.42 -15.12
CA GLY A 496 18.44 -26.46 -14.26
C GLY A 496 19.67 -26.05 -13.42
N PRO A 497 20.69 -25.39 -14.02
CA PRO A 497 21.84 -24.90 -13.25
C PRO A 497 21.47 -23.86 -12.18
N ALA A 498 20.50 -22.99 -12.46
CA ALA A 498 20.03 -21.98 -11.50
C ALA A 498 19.31 -22.65 -10.31
N LEU A 499 18.45 -23.64 -10.58
CA LEU A 499 17.76 -24.40 -9.53
C LEU A 499 18.73 -25.14 -8.62
N ARG A 500 19.71 -25.86 -9.19
CA ARG A 500 20.73 -26.57 -8.39
C ARG A 500 21.56 -25.62 -7.53
N ARG A 501 21.93 -24.46 -8.08
CA ARG A 501 22.65 -23.42 -7.34
C ARG A 501 21.80 -22.90 -6.18
N HIS A 502 20.54 -22.58 -6.42
CA HIS A 502 19.62 -22.11 -5.40
C HIS A 502 19.48 -23.12 -4.24
N ILE A 503 19.22 -24.39 -4.55
CA ILE A 503 19.14 -25.46 -3.54
C ILE A 503 20.44 -25.56 -2.74
N SER A 504 21.60 -25.52 -3.41
CA SER A 504 22.91 -25.57 -2.75
C SER A 504 23.15 -24.35 -1.84
N GLU A 505 22.71 -23.16 -2.26
CA GLU A 505 22.76 -21.93 -1.46
C GLU A 505 21.91 -22.07 -0.18
N LEU A 506 20.69 -22.60 -0.29
CA LEU A 506 19.82 -22.84 0.87
C LEU A 506 20.40 -23.89 1.82
N GLN A 507 20.98 -24.97 1.30
CA GLN A 507 21.67 -25.96 2.13
C GLN A 507 22.87 -25.35 2.86
N ARG A 508 23.65 -24.51 2.18
CA ARG A 508 24.76 -23.78 2.82
C ARG A 508 24.25 -22.80 3.88
N ALA A 509 23.19 -22.06 3.57
CA ALA A 509 22.55 -21.15 4.52
C ALA A 509 22.06 -21.92 5.75
N ARG A 510 21.43 -23.09 5.57
CA ARG A 510 20.96 -23.95 6.68
C ARG A 510 22.13 -24.41 7.55
N ARG A 511 23.28 -24.76 6.96
CA ARG A 511 24.50 -25.11 7.73
C ARG A 511 25.11 -23.92 8.48
N THR A 512 24.94 -22.71 7.95
CA THR A 512 25.55 -21.48 8.49
C THR A 512 24.67 -20.84 9.56
N TYR A 513 23.35 -20.80 9.32
CA TYR A 513 22.37 -20.02 10.09
C TYR A 513 21.29 -20.89 10.75
N GLY A 514 21.21 -22.18 10.44
CA GLY A 514 20.13 -23.05 10.93
C GLY A 514 20.24 -23.42 12.41
N PRO A 515 19.09 -23.79 13.00
CA PRO A 515 18.06 -22.87 13.48
C PRO A 515 18.50 -22.24 14.82
N ILE A 516 19.69 -21.63 14.87
CA ILE A 516 20.51 -21.30 16.06
C ILE A 516 21.27 -22.54 16.60
N ARG A 517 22.60 -22.48 16.61
CA ARG A 517 23.45 -23.44 17.35
C ARG A 517 23.16 -23.30 18.84
N VAL A 518 22.56 -24.32 19.45
CA VAL A 518 22.42 -24.50 20.91
C VAL A 518 23.78 -24.88 21.52
N SER A 519 24.78 -24.01 21.37
CA SER A 519 26.03 -24.15 22.14
C SER A 519 26.71 -22.84 22.55
N GLN A 520 26.20 -21.65 22.21
CA GLN A 520 26.81 -20.37 22.64
C GLN A 520 25.80 -19.20 22.76
N SER A 521 24.67 -19.43 23.43
CA SER A 521 23.92 -18.35 24.08
C SER A 521 23.59 -18.78 25.51
N GLY A 522 24.67 -18.95 26.27
CA GLY A 522 24.68 -19.20 27.70
C GLY A 522 25.81 -18.38 28.31
N SER A 523 25.47 -17.16 28.70
CA SER A 523 26.04 -16.38 29.81
C SER A 523 25.22 -15.11 29.96
#